data_AF-A0A1G8QYB0-F1
#
_entry.id   AF-A0A1G8QYB0-F1
#
_cell.length_a   1.000
_cell.length_b   1.000
_cell.length_c   1.000
_cell.angle_alpha   90.00
_cell.angle_beta   90.00
_cell.angle_gamma   90.00
#
_symmetry.space_group_name_H-M   'P 1'
#
loop_
_entity.id
_entity.type
_entity.pdbx_description
1 polymer ?
#
loop_
_entity_poly.entity_id
_entity_poly.type
_entity_poly.pdbx_seq_one_letter_code
_entity_poly.pdbx_strand_id
1 'polypeptide(L)'
;MQHETNGIAQSFSNQVNAGWQTPDFYQELDLDKAKTVVQHGDLPHLFLTAFEKAAHSKSSNDMSDVTFPRVGEAALVELDVRLNTLLWVVEMAGFTGKARDYEPNRYPEDAAFIIAYSLPGSIGKHLFRCGGGCPGKALANFAKLYPAQYSHVTNIYLDKRSLHGCTVN
;
A
#
# COMPACT_ATOMS: atom_id res chain seq x y z
N MET A 1 22.02 1.27 -32.27
CA MET A 1 22.52 1.39 -30.88
C MET A 1 21.32 1.29 -29.96
N GLN A 2 21.43 0.40 -28.98
CA GLN A 2 20.36 -0.08 -28.11
C GLN A 2 19.87 1.06 -27.20
N HIS A 3 18.55 1.23 -27.11
CA HIS A 3 17.95 1.99 -26.03
C HIS A 3 17.90 1.09 -24.79
N GLU A 4 18.87 1.25 -23.90
CA GLU A 4 18.78 0.76 -22.52
C GLU A 4 17.58 1.45 -21.86
N THR A 5 16.49 0.70 -21.72
CA THR A 5 15.34 1.12 -20.91
C THR A 5 15.52 0.50 -19.54
N ASN A 6 16.19 1.25 -18.66
CA ASN A 6 16.26 0.95 -17.24
C ASN A 6 14.84 0.90 -16.65
N GLY A 7 14.40 -0.30 -16.26
CA GLY A 7 13.58 -0.58 -15.06
C GLY A 7 12.17 0.01 -14.91
N ILE A 8 11.63 0.81 -15.84
CA ILE A 8 10.27 1.34 -15.68
C ILE A 8 9.29 0.35 -16.28
N ALA A 9 8.49 -0.31 -15.44
CA ALA A 9 7.36 -1.13 -15.87
C ALA A 9 6.47 -0.31 -16.84
N GLN A 10 6.51 -0.67 -18.13
CA GLN A 10 5.79 0.02 -19.18
C GLN A 10 4.28 -0.04 -18.91
N SER A 11 3.63 1.13 -18.99
CA SER A 11 2.21 1.26 -18.75
C SER A 11 1.41 1.00 -20.02
N PHE A 12 0.60 -0.06 -20.01
CA PHE A 12 -0.31 -0.39 -21.10
C PHE A 12 -1.73 -0.56 -20.56
N SER A 13 -2.71 -0.03 -21.30
CA SER A 13 -4.14 -0.21 -21.01
C SER A 13 -4.71 -1.25 -21.98
N ASN A 14 -5.25 -2.35 -21.44
CA ASN A 14 -5.95 -3.37 -22.21
C ASN A 14 -7.41 -3.43 -21.77
N GLN A 15 -8.33 -3.59 -22.72
CA GLN A 15 -9.73 -3.86 -22.41
C GLN A 15 -9.96 -5.37 -22.34
N VAL A 16 -10.62 -5.82 -21.28
CA VAL A 16 -11.09 -7.19 -21.11
C VAL A 16 -12.61 -7.24 -21.05
N ASN A 17 -13.20 -8.34 -21.51
CA ASN A 17 -14.65 -8.50 -21.56
C ASN A 17 -15.29 -8.60 -20.15
N ALA A 18 -16.61 -8.43 -20.05
CA ALA A 18 -17.35 -8.54 -18.78
C ALA A 18 -17.19 -9.89 -18.08
N GLY A 19 -16.92 -10.97 -18.82
CA GLY A 19 -16.71 -12.32 -18.30
C GLY A 19 -15.27 -12.64 -17.93
N TRP A 20 -14.36 -11.66 -17.94
CA TRP A 20 -12.96 -11.88 -17.61
C TRP A 20 -12.82 -12.37 -16.18
N GLN A 21 -12.14 -13.50 -16.01
CA GLN A 21 -11.74 -14.03 -14.72
C GLN A 21 -10.30 -13.64 -14.45
N THR A 22 -10.04 -13.16 -13.23
CA THR A 22 -8.70 -12.83 -12.76
C THR A 22 -7.82 -14.08 -12.81
N PRO A 23 -6.70 -14.08 -13.56
CA PRO A 23 -5.80 -15.21 -13.59
C PRO A 23 -5.21 -15.50 -12.21
N ASP A 24 -4.94 -16.78 -11.91
CA ASP A 24 -4.43 -17.20 -10.58
C ASP A 24 -3.07 -16.59 -10.21
N PHE A 25 -2.31 -16.10 -11.19
CA PHE A 25 -1.05 -15.40 -10.95
C PHE A 25 -1.24 -13.93 -10.53
N TYR A 26 -2.46 -13.39 -10.59
CA TYR A 26 -2.80 -12.10 -9.99
C TYR A 26 -3.29 -12.30 -8.57
N GLN A 27 -2.63 -11.63 -7.63
CA GLN A 27 -3.08 -11.55 -6.26
C GLN A 27 -3.87 -10.25 -6.07
N GLU A 28 -5.14 -10.34 -5.71
CA GLU A 28 -5.92 -9.16 -5.35
C GLU A 28 -5.36 -8.52 -4.07
N LEU A 29 -5.24 -7.19 -4.10
CA LEU A 29 -4.79 -6.38 -3.00
C LEU A 29 -5.95 -5.52 -2.48
N ASP A 30 -5.83 -5.10 -1.23
CA ASP A 30 -6.82 -4.25 -0.57
C ASP A 30 -6.83 -2.85 -1.20
N LEU A 31 -7.86 -2.57 -1.99
CA LEU A 31 -8.00 -1.31 -2.71
C LEU A 31 -8.20 -0.12 -1.75
N ASP A 32 -8.94 -0.31 -0.66
CA ASP A 32 -9.24 0.79 0.26
C ASP A 32 -7.98 1.21 1.01
N LYS A 33 -7.13 0.25 1.41
CA LYS A 33 -5.81 0.56 1.97
C LYS A 33 -4.91 1.28 0.96
N ALA A 34 -4.91 0.85 -0.30
CA ALA A 34 -4.14 1.53 -1.35
C ALA A 34 -4.61 2.98 -1.53
N LYS A 35 -5.93 3.22 -1.51
CA LYS A 35 -6.51 4.58 -1.58
C LYS A 35 -6.12 5.44 -0.39
N THR A 36 -6.00 4.89 0.82
CA THR A 36 -5.51 5.63 1.99
C THR A 36 -4.09 6.18 1.75
N VAL A 37 -3.20 5.41 1.11
CA VAL A 37 -1.85 5.89 0.74
C VAL A 37 -1.91 6.99 -0.32
N VAL A 38 -2.87 6.93 -1.27
CA VAL A 38 -3.06 8.03 -2.24
C VAL A 38 -3.44 9.34 -1.53
N GLN A 39 -4.26 9.26 -0.48
CA GLN A 39 -4.74 10.43 0.26
C GLN A 39 -3.72 10.97 1.26
N HIS A 40 -3.01 10.08 1.96
CA HIS A 40 -2.20 10.42 3.13
C HIS A 40 -0.70 10.16 2.94
N GLY A 41 -0.27 9.66 1.78
CA GLY A 41 1.10 9.24 1.55
C GLY A 41 1.52 8.14 2.54
N ASP A 42 2.71 8.28 3.13
CA ASP A 42 3.28 7.30 4.05
C ASP A 42 2.76 7.44 5.50
N LEU A 43 1.91 8.43 5.79
CA LEU A 43 1.37 8.65 7.14
C LEU A 43 0.71 7.41 7.76
N PRO A 44 -0.12 6.61 7.04
CA PRO A 44 -0.72 5.41 7.61
C PRO A 44 0.34 4.40 8.08
N HIS A 45 1.41 4.22 7.30
CA HIS A 45 2.52 3.36 7.69
C HIS A 45 3.22 3.86 8.95
N LEU A 46 3.50 5.17 9.03
CA LEU A 46 4.18 5.77 10.18
C LEU A 46 3.36 5.66 11.48
N PHE A 47 2.08 6.01 11.43
CA PHE A 47 1.21 5.97 12.60
C PHE A 47 0.92 4.54 13.05
N LEU A 48 0.65 3.62 12.12
CA LEU A 48 0.45 2.21 12.48
C LEU A 48 1.74 1.58 13.02
N THR A 49 2.91 1.92 12.47
CA THR A 49 4.20 1.43 13.01
C THR A 49 4.41 1.91 14.45
N ALA A 50 4.17 3.20 14.71
CA ALA A 50 4.28 3.75 16.06
C ALA A 50 3.29 3.12 17.03
N PHE A 51 2.04 2.90 16.58
CA PHE A 51 0.99 2.26 17.36
C PHE A 51 1.35 0.81 17.69
N GLU A 52 1.76 0.01 16.69
CA GLU A 52 2.15 -1.38 16.87
C GLU A 52 3.34 -1.51 17.83
N LYS A 53 4.36 -0.64 17.73
CA LYS A 53 5.49 -0.60 18.66
C LYS A 53 5.07 -0.26 20.09
N ALA A 54 4.20 0.74 20.26
CA ALA A 54 3.69 1.12 21.58
C ALA A 54 2.83 0.01 22.20
N ALA A 55 1.96 -0.63 21.41
CA ALA A 55 1.13 -1.74 21.85
C ALA A 55 1.99 -2.97 22.22
N HIS A 56 3.00 -3.29 21.41
CA HIS A 56 3.96 -4.34 21.72
C HIS A 56 4.65 -4.07 23.06
N SER A 57 5.24 -2.88 23.21
CA SER A 57 5.96 -2.46 24.42
C SER A 57 5.09 -2.54 25.68
N LYS A 58 3.80 -2.16 25.56
CA LYS A 58 2.85 -2.23 26.67
C LYS A 58 2.52 -3.67 27.07
N SER A 59 2.40 -4.56 26.09
CA SER A 59 2.05 -5.98 26.32
C SER A 59 3.23 -6.82 26.81
N SER A 60 4.45 -6.54 26.34
CA SER A 60 5.67 -7.28 26.67
C SER A 60 6.38 -6.73 27.91
N ASN A 61 5.99 -5.54 28.39
CA ASN A 61 6.75 -4.73 29.36
C ASN A 61 8.19 -4.45 28.90
N ASP A 62 8.46 -4.53 27.59
CA ASP A 62 9.74 -4.20 26.99
C ASP A 62 9.67 -2.82 26.33
N MET A 63 10.47 -1.87 26.83
CA MET A 63 10.51 -0.50 26.32
C MET A 63 11.56 -0.30 25.22
N SER A 64 12.21 -1.37 24.74
CA SER A 64 13.27 -1.28 23.73
C SER A 64 12.84 -0.64 22.40
N ASP A 65 11.58 -0.81 22.02
CA ASP A 65 10.99 -0.27 20.80
C ASP A 65 10.48 1.17 20.91
N VAL A 66 10.46 1.73 22.13
CA VAL A 66 9.88 3.05 22.44
C VAL A 66 10.81 3.90 23.30
N THR A 67 11.23 5.04 22.76
CA THR A 67 12.06 5.98 23.53
C THR A 67 11.19 6.99 24.28
N PHE A 68 11.50 7.17 25.56
CA PHE A 68 10.89 8.15 26.44
C PHE A 68 11.96 8.99 27.13
N PRO A 69 11.71 10.29 27.35
CA PRO A 69 12.60 11.15 28.12
C PRO A 69 12.58 10.82 29.63
N ARG A 70 11.52 10.16 30.11
CA ARG A 70 11.34 9.73 31.50
C ARG A 70 11.62 8.23 31.64
N VAL A 71 11.93 7.79 32.86
CA VAL A 71 12.24 6.39 33.19
C VAL A 71 11.30 5.84 34.27
N GLY A 72 11.23 4.51 34.41
CA GLY A 72 10.43 3.83 35.43
C GLY A 72 8.92 4.02 35.25
N GLU A 73 8.19 4.20 36.34
CA GLU A 73 6.71 4.33 36.34
C GLU A 73 6.23 5.49 35.46
N ALA A 74 6.96 6.61 35.45
CA ALA A 74 6.62 7.75 34.61
C ALA A 74 6.68 7.43 33.10
N ALA A 75 7.56 6.51 32.69
CA ALA A 75 7.63 6.05 31.30
C ALA A 75 6.43 5.16 30.94
N LEU A 76 5.92 4.37 31.90
CA LEU A 76 4.73 3.54 31.70
C LEU A 76 3.47 4.40 31.53
N VAL A 77 3.32 5.46 32.33
CA VAL A 77 2.22 6.43 32.16
C VAL A 77 2.33 7.14 30.82
N GLU A 78 3.53 7.56 30.42
CA GLU A 78 3.74 8.20 29.11
C GLU A 78 3.44 7.24 27.95
N LEU A 79 3.78 5.96 28.08
CA LEU A 79 3.41 4.92 27.13
C LEU A 79 1.89 4.76 27.01
N ASP A 80 1.16 4.75 28.11
CA ASP A 80 -0.30 4.66 28.09
C ASP A 80 -0.95 5.86 27.40
N VAL A 81 -0.49 7.07 27.69
CA VAL A 81 -0.97 8.28 27.02
C VAL A 81 -0.65 8.24 25.52
N ARG A 82 0.57 7.83 25.16
CA ARG A 82 1.01 7.70 23.77
C ARG A 82 0.17 6.67 23.01
N LEU A 83 -0.06 5.49 23.61
CA LEU A 83 -0.85 4.42 23.01
C LEU A 83 -2.29 4.87 22.74
N ASN A 84 -2.94 5.50 23.72
CA ASN A 84 -4.31 6.01 23.56
C ASN A 84 -4.41 7.12 22.51
N THR A 85 -3.40 8.00 22.46
CA THR A 85 -3.34 9.07 21.45
C THR A 85 -3.17 8.49 20.04
N LEU A 86 -2.28 7.52 19.87
CA LEU A 86 -2.06 6.83 18.60
C LEU A 86 -3.30 6.06 18.15
N LEU A 87 -3.97 5.35 19.08
CA LEU A 87 -5.23 4.67 18.81
C LEU A 87 -6.28 5.65 18.27
N TRP A 88 -6.47 6.79 18.95
CA TRP A 88 -7.39 7.82 18.52
C TRP A 88 -7.07 8.35 17.12
N VAL A 89 -5.79 8.62 16.81
CA VAL A 89 -5.39 9.06 15.46
C VAL A 89 -5.69 7.99 14.41
N VAL A 90 -5.35 6.72 14.69
CA VAL A 90 -5.59 5.59 13.79
C VAL A 90 -7.08 5.43 13.50
N GLU A 91 -7.93 5.52 14.52
CA GLU A 91 -9.38 5.43 14.39
C GLU A 91 -9.98 6.61 13.63
N MET A 92 -9.59 7.85 13.98
CA MET A 92 -10.13 9.05 13.34
C MET A 92 -9.68 9.22 11.89
N ALA A 93 -8.48 8.74 11.54
CA ALA A 93 -7.99 8.73 10.17
C ALA A 93 -8.47 7.51 9.37
N GLY A 94 -9.18 6.56 10.00
CA GLY A 94 -9.69 5.36 9.36
C GLY A 94 -8.60 4.40 8.87
N PHE A 95 -7.43 4.39 9.53
CA PHE A 95 -6.34 3.46 9.19
C PHE A 95 -6.67 2.07 9.73
N THR A 96 -6.60 1.04 8.88
CA THR A 96 -7.03 -0.33 9.24
C THR A 96 -5.99 -1.38 8.85
N GLY A 97 -5.97 -2.52 9.55
CA GLY A 97 -4.98 -3.56 9.28
C GLY A 97 -3.63 -3.27 9.91
N LYS A 98 -2.54 -3.74 9.28
CA LYS A 98 -1.19 -3.69 9.84
C LYS A 98 -0.31 -2.64 9.15
N ALA A 99 0.70 -2.13 9.83
CA ALA A 99 1.65 -1.16 9.25
C ALA A 99 2.31 -1.66 7.96
N ARG A 100 2.61 -2.97 7.90
CA ARG A 100 3.13 -3.66 6.70
C ARG A 100 2.19 -3.59 5.49
N ASP A 101 0.89 -3.35 5.68
CA ASP A 101 -0.06 -3.24 4.57
C ASP A 101 0.10 -1.93 3.79
N TYR A 102 0.74 -0.94 4.42
CA TYR A 102 0.99 0.41 3.88
C TYR A 102 2.47 0.69 3.63
N GLU A 103 3.35 -0.28 3.91
CA GLU A 103 4.80 -0.11 3.88
C GLU A 103 5.31 0.39 2.52
N PRO A 104 6.06 1.50 2.50
CA PRO A 104 6.73 1.97 1.30
C PRO A 104 7.72 0.91 0.81
N ASN A 105 7.76 0.66 -0.50
CA ASN A 105 8.68 -0.31 -1.10
C ASN A 105 8.57 -1.75 -0.53
N ARG A 106 7.39 -2.12 -0.01
CA ARG A 106 7.08 -3.51 0.39
C ARG A 106 7.41 -4.53 -0.69
N TYR A 107 7.25 -4.14 -1.95
CA TYR A 107 7.56 -4.95 -3.12
C TYR A 107 8.78 -4.38 -3.84
N PRO A 108 9.52 -5.22 -4.59
CA PRO A 108 10.57 -4.77 -5.50
C PRO A 108 10.08 -3.63 -6.42
N GLU A 109 10.97 -2.74 -6.83
CA GLU A 109 10.59 -1.59 -7.68
C GLU A 109 9.98 -2.02 -9.02
N ASP A 110 10.42 -3.16 -9.55
CA ASP A 110 9.93 -3.79 -10.77
C ASP A 110 8.66 -4.63 -10.58
N ALA A 111 8.13 -4.71 -9.35
CA ALA A 111 6.86 -5.35 -9.08
C ALA A 111 5.74 -4.68 -9.88
N ALA A 112 4.97 -5.49 -10.60
CA ALA A 112 3.93 -5.02 -11.48
C ALA A 112 2.56 -5.09 -10.79
N PHE A 113 1.93 -3.94 -10.69
CA PHE A 113 0.57 -3.77 -10.22
C PHE A 113 -0.38 -3.62 -11.40
N ILE A 114 -1.58 -4.18 -11.27
CA ILE A 114 -2.65 -4.10 -12.27
C ILE A 114 -3.82 -3.37 -11.64
N ILE A 115 -4.18 -2.23 -12.21
CA ILE A 115 -5.31 -1.41 -11.78
C ILE A 115 -6.47 -1.69 -12.73
N ALA A 116 -7.57 -2.23 -12.20
CA ALA A 116 -8.77 -2.51 -12.96
C ALA A 116 -9.81 -1.41 -12.74
N TYR A 117 -10.31 -0.82 -13.81
CA TYR A 117 -11.33 0.24 -13.76
C TYR A 117 -12.41 0.05 -14.84
N SER A 118 -13.62 0.54 -14.58
CA SER A 118 -14.77 0.39 -15.48
C SER A 118 -15.37 1.75 -15.82
N LEU A 119 -15.26 2.15 -17.08
CA LEU A 119 -15.82 3.42 -17.54
C LEU A 119 -17.33 3.33 -17.77
N PRO A 120 -18.10 4.40 -17.50
CA PRO A 120 -19.51 4.46 -17.85
C PRO A 120 -19.73 4.15 -19.34
N GLY A 121 -20.64 3.21 -19.63
CA GLY A 121 -20.94 2.79 -21.01
C GLY A 121 -19.96 1.76 -21.60
N SER A 122 -18.91 1.35 -20.89
CA SER A 122 -18.03 0.26 -21.33
C SER A 122 -18.63 -1.10 -21.01
N ILE A 123 -18.59 -2.03 -21.98
CA ILE A 123 -19.03 -3.43 -21.82
C ILE A 123 -17.94 -4.27 -21.10
N GLY A 124 -16.82 -3.65 -20.71
CA GLY A 124 -15.67 -4.37 -20.17
C GLY A 124 -14.93 -3.63 -19.05
N LYS A 125 -13.92 -4.31 -18.50
CA LYS A 125 -12.96 -3.70 -17.57
C LYS A 125 -11.73 -3.25 -18.37
N HIS A 126 -11.16 -2.14 -17.96
CA HIS A 126 -9.86 -1.70 -18.45
C HIS A 126 -8.82 -2.07 -17.40
N LEU A 127 -7.71 -2.64 -17.86
CA LEU A 127 -6.58 -3.04 -17.02
C LEU A 127 -5.40 -2.14 -17.34
N PHE A 128 -4.87 -1.46 -16.33
CA PHE A 128 -3.68 -0.64 -16.43
C PHE A 128 -2.55 -1.30 -15.63
N ARG A 129 -1.43 -1.60 -16.29
CA ARG A 129 -0.23 -2.13 -15.62
C ARG A 129 0.71 -0.99 -15.23
N CYS A 130 1.21 -0.98 -14.00
CA CYS A 130 2.24 -0.04 -13.56
C CYS A 130 3.19 -0.64 -12.52
N GLY A 131 4.37 -0.04 -12.41
CA GLY A 131 5.28 -0.29 -11.29
C GLY A 131 5.03 0.66 -10.12
N GLY A 132 5.77 0.50 -9.04
CA GLY A 132 5.70 1.47 -7.95
C GLY A 132 6.19 1.04 -6.58
N GLY A 133 6.76 -0.16 -6.42
CA GLY A 133 7.26 -0.67 -5.13
C GLY A 133 6.19 -0.92 -4.04
N CYS A 134 5.02 -0.28 -4.11
CA CYS A 134 3.87 -0.55 -3.27
C CYS A 134 2.55 -0.22 -4.01
N PRO A 135 1.43 -0.86 -3.62
CA PRO A 135 0.14 -0.66 -4.30
C PRO A 135 -0.37 0.78 -4.20
N GLY A 136 -0.13 1.46 -3.08
CA GLY A 136 -0.52 2.85 -2.88
C GLY A 136 0.16 3.82 -3.85
N LYS A 137 1.48 3.66 -4.04
CA LYS A 137 2.26 4.49 -4.98
C LYS A 137 1.90 4.18 -6.44
N ALA A 138 1.68 2.90 -6.77
CA ALA A 138 1.18 2.49 -8.09
C ALA A 138 -0.18 3.15 -8.40
N LEU A 139 -1.10 3.16 -7.43
CA LEU A 139 -2.40 3.78 -7.55
C LEU A 139 -2.34 5.32 -7.60
N ALA A 140 -1.44 5.94 -6.82
CA ALA A 140 -1.21 7.39 -6.85
C ALA A 140 -0.69 7.86 -8.22
N ASN A 141 0.24 7.09 -8.82
CA ASN A 141 0.73 7.34 -10.17
C ASN A 141 -0.40 7.26 -11.20
N PHE A 142 -1.27 6.24 -11.10
CA PHE A 142 -2.45 6.14 -11.95
C PHE A 142 -3.40 7.33 -11.77
N ALA A 143 -3.72 7.71 -10.53
CA ALA A 143 -4.59 8.85 -10.25
C ALA A 143 -4.04 10.17 -10.81
N LYS A 144 -2.71 10.35 -10.80
CA LYS A 144 -2.04 11.52 -11.38
C LYS A 144 -2.15 11.56 -12.91
N LEU A 145 -1.99 10.41 -13.57
CA LEU A 145 -2.03 10.30 -15.04
C LEU A 145 -3.46 10.26 -15.60
N TYR A 146 -4.38 9.66 -14.85
CA TYR A 146 -5.75 9.34 -15.25
C TYR A 146 -6.77 9.77 -14.18
N PRO A 147 -6.84 11.07 -13.83
CA PRO A 147 -7.66 11.55 -12.71
C PRO A 147 -9.16 11.30 -12.91
N ALA A 148 -9.64 11.36 -14.17
CA ALA A 148 -11.05 11.09 -14.49
C ALA A 148 -11.41 9.60 -14.34
N GLN A 149 -10.45 8.69 -14.50
CA GLN A 149 -10.64 7.25 -14.42
C GLN A 149 -10.46 6.72 -12.99
N TYR A 150 -9.79 7.47 -12.12
CA TYR A 150 -9.49 7.04 -10.75
C TYR A 150 -10.73 6.73 -9.92
N SER A 151 -11.80 7.53 -10.05
CA SER A 151 -13.08 7.29 -9.40
C SER A 151 -13.76 5.99 -9.82
N HIS A 152 -13.32 5.40 -10.93
CA HIS A 152 -13.87 4.18 -11.52
C HIS A 152 -13.00 2.95 -11.26
N VAL A 153 -11.94 3.06 -10.45
CA VAL A 153 -11.12 1.92 -10.06
C VAL A 153 -11.92 0.98 -9.17
N THR A 154 -11.93 -0.29 -9.57
CA THR A 154 -12.70 -1.37 -8.94
C THR A 154 -11.83 -2.34 -8.16
N ASN A 155 -10.62 -2.62 -8.64
CA ASN A 155 -9.69 -3.55 -8.00
C ASN A 155 -8.24 -3.15 -8.31
N ILE A 156 -7.33 -3.57 -7.45
CA ILE A 156 -5.89 -3.53 -7.70
C ILE A 156 -5.30 -4.93 -7.43
N TYR A 157 -4.39 -5.36 -8.30
CA TYR A 157 -3.75 -6.66 -8.22
C TYR A 157 -2.23 -6.53 -8.26
N LEU A 158 -1.54 -7.50 -7.68
CA LEU A 158 -0.12 -7.75 -7.89
C LEU A 158 0.05 -8.91 -8.87
N ASP A 159 0.86 -8.72 -9.91
CA ASP A 159 1.29 -9.81 -10.76
C ASP A 159 2.39 -10.62 -10.07
N LYS A 160 2.05 -11.79 -9.49
CA LYS A 160 3.01 -12.61 -8.74
C LYS A 160 4.22 -13.01 -9.58
N ARG A 161 4.10 -13.05 -10.91
CA ARG A 161 5.22 -13.38 -11.80
C ARG A 161 6.30 -12.31 -11.79
N SER A 162 5.95 -11.04 -11.55
CA SER A 162 6.97 -9.97 -11.43
C SER A 162 7.83 -10.12 -10.19
N LEU A 163 7.39 -10.90 -9.19
CA LEU A 163 8.18 -11.14 -7.98
C LEU A 163 9.30 -12.16 -8.19
N HIS A 164 9.22 -12.97 -9.26
CA HIS A 164 10.13 -14.10 -9.50
C HIS A 164 11.28 -13.73 -10.46
N GLY A 165 11.35 -12.48 -10.93
CA GLY A 165 12.44 -11.96 -11.75
C GLY A 165 13.66 -11.44 -10.96
N CYS A 166 13.54 -11.28 -9.64
CA CYS A 166 14.60 -10.78 -8.76
C CYS A 166 15.33 -11.91 -8.00
N THR A 167 15.75 -12.97 -8.67
CA THR A 167 16.89 -13.75 -8.18
C THR A 167 18.15 -13.10 -8.72
N VAL A 168 18.76 -12.24 -7.92
CA VAL A 168 20.15 -11.80 -8.11
C VAL A 168 21.01 -13.05 -7.94
N ASN A 169 21.71 -13.45 -9.01
CA ASN A 169 22.88 -14.32 -8.88
C ASN A 169 24.02 -13.55 -8.21
#